data_AF-A0A3D4JAY8-F1
#
_entry.id   AF-A0A3D4JAY8-F1
#
_cell.length_a   1.000
_cell.length_b   1.000
_cell.length_c   1.000
_cell.angle_alpha   90.00
_cell.angle_beta   90.00
_cell.angle_gamma   90.00
#
_symmetry.space_group_name_H-M   'P 1'
#
loop_
_entity.id
_entity.type
_entity.pdbx_description
1 polymer ?
#
loop_
_entity_poly.entity_id
_entity_poly.type
_entity_poly.pdbx_seq_one_letter_code
_entity_poly.pdbx_strand_id
1 'polypeptide(L)'
;MSKTVIYQSERIYGFLINFYPERYRVEFAEEMKFVFSELLQDAYAEQGDKGIINLWFWTMIDTVKSLVVQHIENQKGNKFMNKYNDFLMSNKIFLWGAIGTVLLLMIPFVGMLVSDSFQWGVFDFVFMGGLIFGAGAVFVFVARQMNNIFYRLAVGIAGVAGFLLVWINAAVGIIGDDEPANMMYLGVLAIAFLGAIVARFKAAGMYRAMLATTTAHTIVAVIAFIFYPNAMPGQFGILAINAFFILAWLSSGLLFRNAVSVESRE
;
A
#
# COMPACT_ATOMS: atom_id res chain seq x y z
N MET A 1 31.43 -5.75 11.42
CA MET A 1 30.84 -6.05 10.09
C MET A 1 30.59 -7.53 9.96
N SER A 2 29.33 -7.96 9.93
CA SER A 2 29.05 -9.32 9.48
C SER A 2 29.32 -9.34 7.97
N LYS A 3 30.32 -10.09 7.49
CA LYS A 3 30.60 -10.28 6.05
C LYS A 3 29.33 -10.62 5.25
N THR A 4 28.35 -11.19 5.94
CA THR A 4 27.01 -11.50 5.44
C THR A 4 26.24 -10.27 4.96
N VAL A 5 26.30 -9.12 5.64
CA VAL A 5 25.52 -7.92 5.24
C VAL A 5 26.03 -7.34 3.92
N ILE A 6 27.36 -7.27 3.75
CA ILE A 6 28.00 -6.84 2.49
C ILE A 6 27.60 -7.78 1.37
N TYR A 7 27.83 -9.07 1.57
CA TYR A 7 27.61 -10.08 0.54
C TYR A 7 26.14 -10.13 0.10
N GLN A 8 25.20 -10.03 1.05
CA GLN A 8 23.78 -9.97 0.71
C GLN A 8 23.45 -8.68 -0.06
N SER A 9 23.97 -7.53 0.39
CA SER A 9 23.74 -6.25 -0.29
C SER A 9 24.27 -6.24 -1.72
N GLU A 10 25.47 -6.77 -1.96
CA GLU A 10 26.04 -6.93 -3.31
C GLU A 10 25.18 -7.83 -4.20
N ARG A 11 24.71 -8.96 -3.66
CA ARG A 11 23.85 -9.89 -4.40
C ARG A 11 22.53 -9.23 -4.81
N ILE A 12 21.93 -8.45 -3.91
CA ILE A 12 20.68 -7.72 -4.16
C ILE A 12 20.91 -6.61 -5.18
N TYR A 13 21.98 -5.83 -5.05
CA TYR A 13 22.32 -4.79 -6.00
C TYR A 13 22.57 -5.37 -7.41
N GLY A 14 23.24 -6.53 -7.50
CA GLY A 14 23.40 -7.26 -8.75
C GLY A 14 22.07 -7.64 -9.41
N PHE A 15 21.04 -7.96 -8.62
CA PHE A 15 19.69 -8.17 -9.13
C PHE A 15 19.05 -6.85 -9.60
N LEU A 16 19.23 -5.75 -8.87
CA LEU A 16 18.68 -4.43 -9.21
C LEU A 16 19.24 -3.87 -10.52
N ILE A 17 20.49 -4.16 -10.86
CA ILE A 17 21.10 -3.77 -12.14
C ILE A 17 20.29 -4.28 -13.35
N ASN A 18 19.53 -5.36 -13.22
CA ASN A 18 18.67 -5.84 -14.31
C ASN A 18 17.56 -4.86 -14.70
N PHE A 19 17.20 -3.95 -13.79
CA PHE A 19 16.20 -2.90 -14.01
C PHE A 19 16.80 -1.60 -14.55
N TYR A 20 18.14 -1.49 -14.63
CA TYR A 20 18.80 -0.36 -15.26
C TYR A 20 18.70 -0.44 -16.79
N PRO A 21 18.79 0.70 -17.51
CA PRO A 21 18.67 0.70 -18.96
C PRO A 21 19.73 -0.20 -19.62
N GLU A 22 19.32 -0.93 -20.64
CA GLU A 22 20.14 -1.97 -21.27
C GLU A 22 21.53 -1.47 -21.70
N ARG A 23 21.61 -0.26 -22.25
CA ARG A 23 22.87 0.38 -22.63
C ARG A 23 23.86 0.47 -21.46
N TYR A 24 23.39 0.90 -20.28
CA TYR A 24 24.24 1.02 -19.09
C TYR A 24 24.55 -0.33 -18.46
N ARG A 25 23.60 -1.27 -18.52
CA ARG A 25 23.80 -2.62 -17.98
C ARG A 25 24.86 -3.40 -18.76
N VAL A 26 24.82 -3.36 -20.09
CA VAL A 26 25.78 -4.11 -20.92
C VAL A 26 27.20 -3.57 -20.78
N GLU A 27 27.33 -2.25 -20.63
CA GLU A 27 28.64 -1.58 -20.62
C GLU A 27 29.23 -1.46 -19.21
N PHE A 28 28.41 -1.13 -18.20
CA PHE A 28 28.91 -0.72 -16.86
C PHE A 28 28.45 -1.65 -15.72
N ALA A 29 27.80 -2.80 -15.96
CA ALA A 29 27.24 -3.61 -14.87
C ALA A 29 28.26 -4.05 -13.81
N GLU A 30 29.42 -4.56 -14.23
CA GLU A 30 30.44 -5.01 -13.28
C GLU A 30 31.07 -3.84 -12.52
N GLU A 31 31.29 -2.72 -13.19
CA GLU A 31 31.82 -1.49 -12.60
C GLU A 31 30.82 -0.89 -11.60
N MET A 32 29.53 -0.90 -11.91
CA MET A 32 28.47 -0.47 -10.98
C MET A 32 28.45 -1.34 -9.72
N LYS A 33 28.58 -2.67 -9.84
CA LYS A 33 28.66 -3.57 -8.68
C LYS A 33 29.88 -3.27 -7.82
N PHE A 34 31.03 -3.05 -8.47
CA PHE A 34 32.27 -2.74 -7.79
C PHE A 34 32.17 -1.42 -7.02
N VAL A 35 31.72 -0.35 -7.68
CA VAL A 35 31.53 0.97 -7.05
C VAL A 35 30.52 0.88 -5.91
N PHE A 36 29.43 0.13 -6.07
CA PHE A 36 28.47 -0.07 -4.99
C PHE A 36 29.09 -0.80 -3.79
N SER A 37 29.93 -1.82 -4.04
CA SER A 37 30.65 -2.52 -2.97
C SER A 37 31.60 -1.60 -2.21
N GLU A 38 32.36 -0.75 -2.92
CA GLU A 38 33.23 0.26 -2.30
C GLU A 38 32.41 1.25 -1.46
N LEU A 39 31.35 1.84 -2.04
CA LEU A 39 30.49 2.79 -1.34
C LEU A 39 29.83 2.17 -0.11
N LEU A 40 29.49 0.88 -0.15
CA LEU A 40 28.91 0.16 0.97
C LEU A 40 29.92 -0.03 2.11
N GLN A 41 31.18 -0.34 1.78
CA GLN A 41 32.26 -0.45 2.75
C GLN A 41 32.56 0.91 3.40
N ASP A 42 32.64 1.97 2.60
CA ASP A 42 32.88 3.34 3.06
C ASP A 42 31.74 3.86 3.95
N ALA A 43 30.49 3.69 3.50
CA ALA A 43 29.31 4.13 4.26
C ALA A 43 29.22 3.45 5.63
N TYR A 44 29.58 2.16 5.70
CA TYR A 44 29.65 1.45 6.98
C TYR A 44 30.82 1.94 7.85
N ALA A 45 31.99 2.21 7.27
CA ALA A 45 33.14 2.70 8.02
C ALA A 45 32.87 4.08 8.65
N GLU A 46 32.13 4.96 7.96
CA GLU A 46 31.83 6.31 8.44
C GLU A 46 30.65 6.38 9.43
N GLN A 47 29.54 5.69 9.14
CA GLN A 47 28.27 5.86 9.86
C GLN A 47 27.67 4.53 10.35
N GLY A 48 28.40 3.43 10.22
CA GLY A 48 27.93 2.10 10.57
C GLY A 48 26.65 1.72 9.80
N ASP A 49 25.73 1.11 10.52
CA ASP A 49 24.43 0.66 10.05
C ASP A 49 23.58 1.78 9.40
N LYS A 50 23.67 3.01 9.92
CA LYS A 50 22.96 4.17 9.37
C LYS A 50 23.49 4.56 8.00
N GLY A 51 24.80 4.41 7.77
CA GLY A 51 25.42 4.68 6.48
C GLY A 51 24.91 3.75 5.39
N ILE A 52 24.77 2.46 5.70
CA ILE A 52 24.21 1.45 4.79
C ILE A 52 22.76 1.79 4.42
N ILE A 53 21.93 2.14 5.41
CA ILE A 53 20.53 2.54 5.18
C ILE A 53 20.45 3.77 4.27
N ASN A 54 21.28 4.77 4.54
CA ASN A 54 21.32 6.01 3.74
C ASN A 54 21.77 5.74 2.30
N LEU A 55 22.81 4.92 2.11
CA LEU A 55 23.26 4.52 0.78
C LEU A 55 22.14 3.82 0.02
N TRP A 56 21.52 2.80 0.62
CA TRP A 56 20.39 2.09 0.04
C TRP A 56 19.23 3.01 -0.31
N PHE A 57 18.89 3.96 0.57
CA PHE A 57 17.83 4.95 0.31
C PHE A 57 18.11 5.76 -0.97
N TRP A 58 19.32 6.28 -1.13
CA TRP A 58 19.72 7.04 -2.32
C TRP A 58 19.81 6.16 -3.58
N THR A 59 20.40 4.97 -3.48
CA THR A 59 20.46 4.01 -4.59
C THR A 59 19.08 3.63 -5.10
N MET A 60 18.11 3.46 -4.20
CA MET A 60 16.72 3.19 -4.55
C MET A 60 16.09 4.38 -5.28
N ILE A 61 16.26 5.61 -4.77
CA ILE A 61 15.76 6.83 -5.43
C ILE A 61 16.33 6.94 -6.85
N ASP A 62 17.63 6.69 -7.02
CA ASP A 62 18.27 6.81 -8.32
C ASP A 62 17.84 5.71 -9.29
N THR A 63 17.67 4.47 -8.80
CA THR A 63 17.08 3.37 -9.60
C THR A 63 15.68 3.75 -10.11
N VAL A 64 14.85 4.35 -9.25
CA VAL A 64 13.51 4.81 -9.61
C VAL A 64 13.56 5.93 -10.64
N LYS A 65 14.43 6.93 -10.44
CA LYS A 65 14.62 8.00 -11.42
C LYS A 65 15.03 7.42 -12.77
N SER A 66 15.96 6.47 -12.81
CA SER A 66 16.39 5.82 -14.05
C SER A 66 15.23 5.10 -14.76
N LEU A 67 14.40 4.36 -14.02
CA LEU A 67 13.20 3.71 -14.55
C LEU A 67 12.18 4.73 -15.10
N VAL A 68 11.96 5.84 -14.38
CA VAL A 68 11.02 6.90 -14.77
C VAL A 68 11.52 7.68 -15.99
N VAL A 69 12.79 8.07 -16.01
CA VAL A 69 13.41 8.80 -17.12
C VAL A 69 13.34 7.96 -18.39
N GLN A 70 13.64 6.65 -18.32
CA GLN A 70 13.50 5.75 -19.46
C GLN A 70 12.06 5.69 -19.98
N HIS A 71 11.06 5.66 -19.09
CA HIS A 71 9.65 5.65 -19.49
C HIS A 71 9.19 6.98 -20.08
N ILE A 72 9.68 8.10 -19.55
CA ILE A 72 9.36 9.46 -20.01
C ILE A 72 10.02 9.75 -21.37
N GLU A 73 11.27 9.34 -21.55
CA GLU A 73 12.03 9.56 -22.78
C GLU A 73 11.42 8.79 -23.96
N ASN A 74 10.95 7.55 -23.73
CA ASN A 74 10.15 6.80 -24.69
C ASN A 74 8.73 7.37 -24.92
N GLN A 75 8.25 8.29 -24.07
CA GLN A 75 6.92 8.91 -24.18
C GLN A 75 6.91 10.33 -24.76
N LYS A 76 8.06 10.94 -25.06
CA LYS A 76 8.16 12.32 -25.61
C LYS A 76 7.48 12.52 -26.98
N GLY A 77 6.88 11.49 -27.57
CA GLY A 77 6.13 11.55 -28.82
C GLY A 77 4.62 11.82 -28.74
N ASN A 78 4.00 12.06 -27.57
CA ASN A 78 2.55 12.38 -27.59
C ASN A 78 2.04 13.34 -26.50
N LYS A 79 1.35 14.37 -26.99
CA LYS A 79 0.65 15.51 -26.38
C LYS A 79 0.51 15.56 -24.84
N PHE A 80 1.02 16.65 -24.29
CA PHE A 80 0.80 17.10 -22.92
C PHE A 80 -0.51 17.92 -22.85
N MET A 81 -1.61 17.28 -22.39
CA MET A 81 -2.68 17.84 -21.52
C MET A 81 -4.05 17.14 -21.72
N ASN A 82 -4.21 15.98 -21.04
CA ASN A 82 -5.47 15.49 -20.42
C ASN A 82 -5.14 14.47 -19.29
N LYS A 83 -4.08 14.80 -18.53
CA LYS A 83 -3.09 13.85 -18.00
C LYS A 83 -3.55 12.92 -16.86
N TYR A 84 -4.49 13.35 -16.01
CA TYR A 84 -4.88 12.58 -14.82
C TYR A 84 -5.86 11.44 -15.15
N ASN A 85 -6.86 11.70 -16.00
CA ASN A 85 -7.76 10.66 -16.48
C ASN A 85 -7.03 9.68 -17.40
N ASP A 86 -6.13 10.16 -18.26
CA ASP A 86 -5.35 9.30 -19.15
C ASP A 86 -4.44 8.31 -18.40
N PHE A 87 -3.84 8.75 -17.27
CA PHE A 87 -2.99 7.89 -16.46
C PHE A 87 -3.77 6.81 -15.71
N LEU A 88 -4.85 7.19 -15.02
CA LEU A 88 -5.71 6.24 -14.30
C LEU A 88 -6.38 5.24 -15.23
N MET A 89 -6.68 5.62 -16.48
CA MET A 89 -7.30 4.76 -17.49
C MET A 89 -6.30 3.88 -18.25
N SER A 90 -4.99 4.19 -18.19
CA SER A 90 -3.94 3.41 -18.85
C SER A 90 -3.61 2.12 -18.10
N ASN A 91 -3.42 0.99 -18.79
CA ASN A 91 -2.98 -0.26 -18.16
C ASN A 91 -1.58 -0.16 -17.52
N LYS A 92 -0.79 0.86 -17.90
CA LYS A 92 0.51 1.14 -17.29
C LYS A 92 0.40 1.45 -15.79
N ILE A 93 -0.77 1.87 -15.30
CA ILE A 93 -1.00 2.13 -13.88
C ILE A 93 -0.69 0.91 -13.01
N PHE A 94 -0.97 -0.31 -13.49
CA PHE A 94 -0.69 -1.53 -12.74
C PHE A 94 0.80 -1.81 -12.65
N LEU A 95 1.57 -1.55 -13.73
CA LEU A 95 3.02 -1.62 -13.69
C LEU A 95 3.60 -0.63 -12.67
N TRP A 96 3.14 0.62 -12.70
CA TRP A 96 3.56 1.64 -11.74
C TRP A 96 3.17 1.31 -10.30
N GLY A 97 1.98 0.73 -10.09
CA GLY A 97 1.54 0.23 -8.79
C GLY A 97 2.40 -0.93 -8.28
N ALA A 98 2.78 -1.87 -9.15
CA ALA A 98 3.67 -2.98 -8.81
C ALA A 98 5.07 -2.46 -8.44
N ILE A 99 5.63 -1.54 -9.23
CA ILE A 99 6.91 -0.89 -8.92
C ILE A 99 6.81 -0.17 -7.57
N GLY A 100 5.79 0.66 -7.35
CA GLY A 100 5.57 1.35 -6.07
C GLY A 100 5.49 0.39 -4.88
N THR A 101 4.84 -0.76 -5.06
CA THR A 101 4.74 -1.80 -4.02
C THR A 101 6.11 -2.40 -3.68
N VAL A 102 6.90 -2.77 -4.70
CA VAL A 102 8.25 -3.30 -4.50
C VAL A 102 9.15 -2.29 -3.80
N LEU A 103 9.10 -1.02 -4.24
CA LEU A 103 9.87 0.05 -3.61
C LEU A 103 9.50 0.25 -2.13
N LEU A 104 8.21 0.18 -1.81
CA LEU A 104 7.76 0.31 -0.41
C LEU A 104 8.25 -0.86 0.45
N LEU A 105 8.21 -2.09 -0.08
CA LEU A 105 8.70 -3.29 0.61
C LEU A 105 10.22 -3.38 0.70
N MET A 106 10.96 -2.61 -0.09
CA MET A 106 12.41 -2.52 0.09
C MET A 106 12.79 -1.86 1.42
N ILE A 107 11.91 -1.05 2.03
CA ILE A 107 12.15 -0.44 3.35
C ILE A 107 12.32 -1.51 4.44
N PRO A 108 11.33 -2.40 4.70
CA PRO A 108 11.51 -3.48 5.67
C PRO A 108 12.64 -4.43 5.29
N PHE A 109 12.83 -4.72 4.00
CA PHE A 109 13.88 -5.61 3.52
C PHE A 109 15.29 -5.08 3.84
N VAL A 110 15.58 -3.80 3.57
CA VAL A 110 16.86 -3.18 3.93
C VAL A 110 17.00 -3.09 5.45
N GLY A 111 15.90 -2.83 6.18
CA GLY A 111 15.88 -2.87 7.65
C GLY A 111 16.40 -4.19 8.21
N MET A 112 15.98 -5.33 7.63
CA MET A 112 16.44 -6.66 8.03
C MET A 112 17.91 -6.94 7.71
N LEU A 113 18.48 -6.28 6.69
CA LEU A 113 19.91 -6.45 6.37
C LEU A 113 20.81 -5.85 7.45
N VAL A 114 20.29 -4.85 8.16
CA VAL A 114 21.08 -3.99 9.04
C VAL A 114 20.73 -4.18 10.51
N SER A 115 19.50 -4.64 10.83
CA SER A 115 19.05 -4.84 12.19
C SER A 115 18.36 -6.19 12.40
N ASP A 116 18.72 -6.87 13.49
CA ASP A 116 18.03 -8.08 13.95
C ASP A 116 16.70 -7.78 14.66
N SER A 117 16.38 -6.51 14.90
CA SER A 117 15.16 -6.08 15.61
C SER A 117 13.87 -6.23 14.80
N PHE A 118 14.00 -6.46 13.49
CA PHE A 118 12.89 -6.58 12.57
C PHE A 118 13.09 -7.85 11.73
N GLN A 119 12.19 -8.83 11.87
CA GLN A 119 12.36 -10.15 11.24
C GLN A 119 11.13 -10.52 10.41
N TRP A 120 11.01 -9.94 9.22
CA TRP A 120 9.95 -10.31 8.28
C TRP A 120 10.31 -11.60 7.54
N GLY A 121 9.45 -12.61 7.64
CA GLY A 121 9.52 -13.79 6.81
C GLY A 121 9.07 -13.52 5.38
N VAL A 122 9.33 -14.48 4.49
CA VAL A 122 8.86 -14.43 3.10
C VAL A 122 7.34 -14.22 3.03
N PHE A 123 6.60 -14.83 3.97
CA PHE A 123 5.15 -14.68 4.04
C PHE A 123 4.72 -13.23 4.33
N ASP A 124 5.43 -12.48 5.16
CA ASP A 124 5.10 -11.08 5.48
C ASP A 124 5.25 -10.19 4.25
N PHE A 125 6.30 -10.41 3.44
CA PHE A 125 6.49 -9.71 2.17
C PHE A 125 5.40 -10.05 1.16
N VAL A 126 5.03 -11.33 1.04
CA VAL A 126 3.97 -11.77 0.12
C VAL A 126 2.61 -11.21 0.56
N PHE A 127 2.31 -11.29 1.85
CA PHE A 127 1.07 -10.79 2.43
C PHE A 127 0.96 -9.27 2.25
N MET A 128 1.98 -8.52 2.69
CA MET A 128 1.96 -7.05 2.61
C MET A 128 2.03 -6.57 1.15
N GLY A 129 2.82 -7.22 0.30
CA GLY A 129 2.88 -6.92 -1.13
C GLY A 129 1.55 -7.17 -1.83
N GLY A 130 0.93 -8.32 -1.56
CA GLY A 130 -0.41 -8.64 -2.04
C GLY A 130 -1.46 -7.64 -1.54
N LEU A 131 -1.36 -7.21 -0.28
CA LEU A 131 -2.27 -6.24 0.31
C LEU A 131 -2.14 -4.85 -0.31
N ILE A 132 -0.92 -4.32 -0.45
CA ILE A 132 -0.66 -3.00 -1.06
C ILE A 132 -1.07 -3.00 -2.53
N PHE A 133 -0.53 -3.96 -3.31
CA PHE A 133 -0.80 -4.02 -4.74
C PHE A 133 -2.26 -4.35 -5.02
N GLY A 134 -2.84 -5.30 -4.28
CA GLY A 134 -4.24 -5.70 -4.39
C GLY A 134 -5.20 -4.55 -4.07
N ALA A 135 -4.97 -3.82 -2.98
CA ALA A 135 -5.78 -2.65 -2.63
C ALA A 135 -5.70 -1.57 -3.72
N GLY A 136 -4.49 -1.27 -4.23
CA GLY A 136 -4.30 -0.34 -5.34
C GLY A 136 -4.99 -0.79 -6.63
N ALA A 137 -4.89 -2.07 -6.98
CA ALA A 137 -5.51 -2.65 -8.17
C ALA A 137 -7.05 -2.62 -8.08
N VAL A 138 -7.62 -2.97 -6.93
CA VAL A 138 -9.07 -2.87 -6.68
C VAL A 138 -9.53 -1.42 -6.76
N PHE A 139 -8.79 -0.48 -6.15
CA PHE A 139 -9.10 0.95 -6.26
C PHE A 139 -9.16 1.37 -7.73
N VAL A 140 -8.13 1.08 -8.53
CA VAL A 140 -8.10 1.42 -9.96
C VAL A 140 -9.28 0.79 -10.70
N PHE A 141 -9.53 -0.51 -10.49
CA PHE A 141 -10.62 -1.22 -11.16
C PHE A 141 -11.99 -0.61 -10.87
N VAL A 142 -12.26 -0.31 -9.60
CA VAL A 142 -13.55 0.25 -9.17
C VAL A 142 -13.66 1.72 -9.56
N ALA A 143 -12.60 2.51 -9.40
CA ALA A 143 -12.56 3.94 -9.75
C ALA A 143 -12.74 4.21 -11.26
N ARG A 144 -12.42 3.23 -12.11
CA ARG A 144 -12.66 3.26 -13.56
C ARG A 144 -14.14 3.08 -13.94
N GLN A 145 -14.98 2.57 -13.04
CA GLN A 145 -16.40 2.30 -13.35
C GLN A 145 -17.20 3.57 -13.62
N MET A 146 -16.80 4.70 -13.02
CA MET A 146 -17.53 5.96 -13.18
C MET A 146 -16.57 7.15 -13.21
N ASN A 147 -16.77 8.06 -14.17
CA ASN A 147 -15.97 9.28 -14.30
C ASN A 147 -16.52 10.42 -13.42
N ASN A 148 -16.63 10.17 -12.12
CA ASN A 148 -17.14 11.14 -11.14
C ASN A 148 -16.16 11.25 -9.96
N ILE A 149 -15.78 12.49 -9.63
CA ILE A 149 -14.78 12.74 -8.57
C ILE A 149 -15.28 12.26 -7.19
N PHE A 150 -16.55 12.47 -6.85
CA PHE A 150 -17.12 12.03 -5.58
C PHE A 150 -17.10 10.51 -5.47
N TYR A 151 -17.39 9.80 -6.58
CA TYR A 151 -17.31 8.35 -6.62
C TYR A 151 -15.88 7.85 -6.44
N ARG A 152 -14.90 8.45 -7.13
CA ARG A 152 -13.50 8.05 -6.98
C ARG A 152 -12.95 8.32 -5.58
N LEU A 153 -13.31 9.45 -4.98
CA LEU A 153 -12.98 9.75 -3.58
C LEU A 153 -13.64 8.76 -2.61
N ALA A 154 -14.90 8.40 -2.84
CA ALA A 154 -15.60 7.40 -2.04
C ALA A 154 -14.90 6.04 -2.07
N VAL A 155 -14.54 5.57 -3.27
CA VAL A 155 -13.78 4.32 -3.48
C VAL A 155 -12.41 4.40 -2.80
N GLY A 156 -11.73 5.55 -2.91
CA GLY A 156 -10.44 5.78 -2.26
C GLY A 156 -10.52 5.68 -0.73
N ILE A 157 -11.48 6.37 -0.11
CA ILE A 157 -11.68 6.34 1.35
C ILE A 157 -12.03 4.92 1.82
N ALA A 158 -12.95 4.24 1.14
CA ALA A 158 -13.32 2.86 1.48
C ALA A 158 -12.13 1.90 1.30
N GLY A 159 -11.36 2.06 0.22
CA GLY A 159 -10.18 1.24 -0.06
C GLY A 159 -9.09 1.42 0.99
N VAL A 160 -8.77 2.67 1.37
CA VAL A 160 -7.80 2.98 2.42
C VAL A 160 -8.28 2.46 3.78
N ALA A 161 -9.55 2.67 4.13
CA ALA A 161 -10.12 2.13 5.36
C ALA A 161 -10.05 0.59 5.39
N GLY A 162 -10.39 -0.08 4.28
CA GLY A 162 -10.29 -1.53 4.18
C GLY A 162 -8.86 -2.04 4.31
N PHE A 163 -7.92 -1.41 3.61
CA PHE A 163 -6.49 -1.70 3.68
C PHE A 163 -5.96 -1.57 5.12
N LEU A 164 -6.23 -0.43 5.77
CA LEU A 164 -5.78 -0.18 7.15
C LEU A 164 -6.44 -1.16 8.13
N LEU A 165 -7.71 -1.51 7.92
CA LEU A 165 -8.42 -2.44 8.79
C LEU A 165 -7.81 -3.84 8.71
N VAL A 166 -7.51 -4.34 7.51
CA VAL A 166 -6.80 -5.62 7.32
C VAL A 166 -5.42 -5.55 7.97
N TRP A 167 -4.65 -4.49 7.67
CA TRP A 167 -3.27 -4.40 8.10
C TRP A 167 -3.14 -4.28 9.62
N ILE A 168 -3.87 -3.38 10.25
CA ILE A 168 -3.84 -3.19 11.72
C ILE A 168 -4.31 -4.46 12.41
N ASN A 169 -5.42 -5.06 11.96
CA ASN A 169 -5.96 -6.27 12.57
C ASN A 169 -5.00 -7.46 12.44
N ALA A 170 -4.32 -7.61 11.29
CA ALA A 170 -3.33 -8.67 11.08
C ALA A 170 -2.02 -8.42 11.85
N ALA A 171 -1.63 -7.17 12.07
CA ALA A 171 -0.36 -6.82 12.70
C ALA A 171 -0.41 -6.88 14.23
N VAL A 172 -1.46 -6.32 14.84
CA VAL A 172 -1.54 -6.16 16.31
C VAL A 172 -2.85 -6.62 16.91
N GLY A 173 -3.86 -6.93 16.08
CA GLY A 173 -5.23 -7.13 16.54
C GLY A 173 -5.85 -5.84 17.10
N ILE A 174 -7.11 -5.57 16.80
CA ILE A 174 -7.74 -4.32 17.26
C ILE A 174 -8.17 -4.42 18.73
N ILE A 175 -8.44 -5.63 19.20
CA ILE A 175 -8.87 -5.94 20.58
C ILE A 175 -7.71 -6.63 21.36
N GLY A 176 -6.49 -6.65 20.81
CA GLY A 176 -5.36 -7.45 21.31
C GLY A 176 -4.96 -8.52 20.29
N ASP A 177 -3.73 -9.01 20.36
CA ASP A 177 -3.10 -9.87 19.35
C ASP A 177 -3.69 -11.30 19.30
N ASP A 178 -4.05 -11.87 20.44
CA ASP A 178 -4.54 -13.26 20.56
C ASP A 178 -6.06 -13.38 20.83
N GLU A 179 -6.85 -12.36 20.46
CA GLU A 179 -8.29 -12.35 20.70
C GLU A 179 -9.11 -12.87 19.50
N PRO A 180 -9.88 -13.97 19.63
CA PRO A 180 -10.74 -14.49 18.56
C PRO A 180 -11.78 -13.48 18.05
N ALA A 181 -12.15 -12.51 18.90
CA ALA A 181 -13.05 -11.41 18.56
C ALA A 181 -12.60 -10.58 17.37
N ASN A 182 -11.30 -10.54 17.06
CA ASN A 182 -10.76 -9.83 15.90
C ASN A 182 -11.33 -10.35 14.56
N MET A 183 -11.89 -11.57 14.53
CA MET A 183 -12.61 -12.09 13.37
C MET A 183 -13.86 -11.29 13.01
N MET A 184 -14.46 -10.56 13.97
CA MET A 184 -15.60 -9.69 13.68
C MET A 184 -15.26 -8.59 12.68
N TYR A 185 -14.04 -8.06 12.71
CA TYR A 185 -13.56 -7.07 11.74
C TYR A 185 -13.44 -7.63 10.32
N LEU A 186 -13.12 -8.92 10.19
CA LEU A 186 -13.18 -9.63 8.90
C LEU A 186 -14.63 -9.74 8.41
N GLY A 187 -15.59 -9.94 9.31
CA GLY A 187 -17.02 -9.87 9.01
C GLY A 187 -17.44 -8.50 8.45
N VAL A 188 -16.93 -7.41 9.03
CA VAL A 188 -17.19 -6.05 8.52
C VAL A 188 -16.65 -5.89 7.08
N LEU A 189 -15.43 -6.36 6.82
CA LEU A 189 -14.85 -6.36 5.49
C LEU A 189 -15.65 -7.22 4.50
N ALA A 190 -16.13 -8.39 4.94
CA ALA A 190 -16.98 -9.25 4.13
C ALA A 190 -18.29 -8.56 3.72
N ILE A 191 -18.92 -7.82 4.65
CA ILE A 191 -20.13 -7.02 4.36
C ILE A 191 -19.83 -5.93 3.32
N ALA A 192 -18.71 -5.22 3.46
CA ALA A 192 -18.29 -4.21 2.49
C ALA A 192 -18.07 -4.82 1.09
N PHE A 193 -17.36 -5.95 1.04
CA PHE A 193 -17.00 -6.64 -0.19
C PHE A 193 -18.23 -7.24 -0.91
N LEU A 194 -19.04 -8.03 -0.19
CA LEU A 194 -20.26 -8.62 -0.73
C LEU A 194 -21.27 -7.54 -1.12
N GLY A 195 -21.40 -6.51 -0.29
CA GLY A 195 -22.21 -5.34 -0.58
C GLY A 195 -21.80 -4.66 -1.89
N ALA A 196 -20.49 -4.51 -2.15
CA ALA A 196 -19.99 -3.95 -3.39
C ALA A 196 -20.30 -4.83 -4.62
N ILE A 197 -20.20 -6.15 -4.48
CA ILE A 197 -20.56 -7.12 -5.55
C ILE A 197 -22.06 -7.04 -5.85
N VAL A 198 -22.92 -7.08 -4.82
CA VAL A 198 -24.37 -6.98 -4.96
C VAL A 198 -24.77 -5.63 -5.56
N ALA A 199 -24.10 -4.55 -5.16
CA ALA A 199 -24.25 -3.22 -5.74
C ALA A 199 -23.75 -3.11 -7.19
N ARG A 200 -23.01 -4.12 -7.69
CA ARG A 200 -22.34 -4.12 -9.00
C ARG A 200 -21.48 -2.87 -9.20
N PHE A 201 -20.88 -2.38 -8.12
CA PHE A 201 -20.10 -1.15 -8.09
C PHE A 201 -20.87 0.11 -8.56
N LYS A 202 -22.21 0.11 -8.55
CA LYS A 202 -23.00 1.31 -8.86
C LYS A 202 -23.12 2.21 -7.63
N ALA A 203 -23.03 3.53 -7.81
CA ALA A 203 -23.03 4.51 -6.71
C ALA A 203 -24.21 4.35 -5.72
N ALA A 204 -25.43 4.18 -6.22
CA ALA A 204 -26.62 4.02 -5.37
C ALA A 204 -26.57 2.74 -4.51
N GLY A 205 -26.06 1.64 -5.07
CA GLY A 205 -25.87 0.39 -4.32
C GLY A 205 -24.70 0.48 -3.34
N MET A 206 -23.59 1.11 -3.76
CA MET A 206 -22.41 1.32 -2.93
C MET A 206 -22.71 2.17 -1.69
N TYR A 207 -23.58 3.18 -1.80
CA TYR A 207 -24.07 3.92 -0.63
C TYR A 207 -24.70 3.00 0.42
N ARG A 208 -25.59 2.09 0.00
CA ARG A 208 -26.26 1.14 0.89
C ARG A 208 -25.28 0.13 1.48
N ALA A 209 -24.32 -0.34 0.67
CA ALA A 209 -23.25 -1.22 1.12
C ALA A 209 -22.42 -0.55 2.23
N MET A 210 -22.01 0.71 2.03
CA MET A 210 -21.23 1.45 3.03
C MET A 210 -22.03 1.71 4.31
N LEU A 211 -23.33 2.02 4.22
CA LEU A 211 -24.17 2.11 5.42
C LEU A 211 -24.25 0.79 6.18
N ALA A 212 -24.44 -0.34 5.48
CA ALA A 212 -24.44 -1.65 6.11
C ALA A 212 -23.10 -1.96 6.80
N THR A 213 -21.98 -1.63 6.14
CA THR A 213 -20.63 -1.74 6.73
C THR A 213 -20.47 -0.86 7.96
N THR A 214 -20.92 0.40 7.92
CA THR A 214 -20.91 1.31 9.07
C THR A 214 -21.71 0.71 10.22
N THR A 215 -22.94 0.24 9.98
CA THR A 215 -23.77 -0.38 11.01
C THR A 215 -23.10 -1.62 11.60
N ALA A 216 -22.55 -2.50 10.77
CA ALA A 216 -21.82 -3.68 11.23
C ALA A 216 -20.61 -3.30 12.09
N HIS A 217 -19.80 -2.34 11.64
CA HIS A 217 -18.64 -1.88 12.40
C HIS A 217 -19.05 -1.23 13.73
N THR A 218 -20.15 -0.47 13.76
CA THR A 218 -20.70 0.08 15.01
C THR A 218 -21.13 -1.03 15.97
N ILE A 219 -21.77 -2.10 15.48
CA ILE A 219 -22.12 -3.25 16.32
C ILE A 219 -20.85 -3.90 16.90
N VAL A 220 -19.82 -4.12 16.08
CA VAL A 220 -18.53 -4.65 16.54
C VAL A 220 -17.89 -3.74 17.58
N ALA A 221 -17.92 -2.42 17.38
CA ALA A 221 -17.39 -1.46 18.33
C ALA A 221 -18.12 -1.50 19.69
N VAL A 222 -19.45 -1.63 19.69
CA VAL A 222 -20.25 -1.78 20.90
C VAL A 222 -19.93 -3.10 21.61
N ILE A 223 -19.80 -4.20 20.87
CA ILE A 223 -19.40 -5.50 21.43
C ILE A 223 -18.01 -5.41 22.06
N ALA A 224 -17.03 -4.85 21.34
CA ALA A 224 -15.68 -4.66 21.84
C ALA A 224 -15.67 -3.83 23.13
N PHE A 225 -16.44 -2.73 23.17
CA PHE A 225 -16.48 -1.85 24.34
C PHE A 225 -17.10 -2.51 25.59
N ILE A 226 -18.19 -3.29 25.42
CA ILE A 226 -18.93 -3.90 26.54
C ILE A 226 -18.24 -5.18 27.04
N PHE A 227 -17.83 -6.06 26.11
CA PHE A 227 -17.38 -7.41 26.45
C PHE A 227 -15.86 -7.54 26.58
N TYR A 228 -15.10 -6.56 26.09
CA TYR A 228 -13.63 -6.57 26.12
C TYR A 228 -13.07 -5.32 26.84
N PRO A 229 -13.44 -5.07 28.12
CA PRO A 229 -13.04 -3.85 28.83
C PRO A 229 -11.53 -3.75 29.10
N ASN A 230 -10.83 -4.89 29.17
CA ASN A 230 -9.39 -4.96 29.45
C ASN A 230 -8.54 -5.16 28.20
N ALA A 231 -9.15 -5.13 27.01
CA ALA A 231 -8.42 -5.32 25.77
C ALA A 231 -7.38 -4.20 25.54
N MET A 232 -6.24 -4.57 24.97
CA MET A 232 -5.23 -3.62 24.53
C MET A 232 -5.66 -3.03 23.18
N PRO A 233 -5.45 -1.73 22.90
CA PRO A 233 -4.67 -0.72 23.64
C PRO A 233 -5.44 0.04 24.76
N GLY A 234 -6.52 -0.54 25.29
CA GLY A 234 -7.41 0.07 26.28
C GLY A 234 -8.69 0.61 25.64
N GLN A 235 -9.73 0.80 26.46
CA GLN A 235 -11.07 1.18 25.98
C GLN A 235 -11.08 2.45 25.13
N PHE A 236 -10.30 3.47 25.50
CA PHE A 236 -10.19 4.71 24.72
C PHE A 236 -9.56 4.46 23.34
N GLY A 237 -8.48 3.68 23.27
CA GLY A 237 -7.81 3.38 22.01
C GLY A 237 -8.70 2.53 21.08
N ILE A 238 -9.40 1.53 21.64
CA ILE A 238 -10.39 0.74 20.89
C ILE A 238 -11.50 1.65 20.35
N LEU A 239 -12.07 2.50 21.19
CA LEU A 239 -13.10 3.45 20.75
C LEU A 239 -12.60 4.38 19.65
N ALA A 240 -11.39 4.94 19.78
CA ALA A 240 -10.81 5.85 18.80
C ALA A 240 -10.58 5.16 17.45
N ILE A 241 -10.03 3.94 17.46
CA ILE A 241 -9.79 3.15 16.24
C ILE A 241 -11.12 2.81 15.55
N ASN A 242 -12.11 2.30 16.30
CA ASN A 242 -13.41 1.96 15.74
C ASN A 242 -14.15 3.20 15.22
N ALA A 243 -14.11 4.32 15.95
CA ALA A 243 -14.72 5.58 15.53
C ALA A 243 -14.11 6.09 14.21
N PHE A 244 -12.78 6.02 14.07
CA PHE A 244 -12.08 6.37 12.84
C PHE A 244 -12.63 5.57 11.64
N PHE A 245 -12.74 4.24 11.77
CA PHE A 245 -13.25 3.40 10.70
C PHE A 245 -14.73 3.64 10.41
N ILE A 246 -15.58 3.75 11.44
CA ILE A 246 -17.00 4.05 11.30
C ILE A 246 -17.21 5.35 10.52
N LEU A 247 -16.46 6.40 10.86
CA LEU A 247 -16.49 7.68 10.16
C LEU A 247 -16.01 7.53 8.72
N ALA A 248 -14.93 6.80 8.47
CA ALA A 248 -14.43 6.57 7.11
C ALA A 248 -15.47 5.86 6.22
N TRP A 249 -16.12 4.79 6.73
CA TRP A 249 -17.19 4.08 6.01
C TRP A 249 -18.38 5.00 5.73
N LEU A 250 -18.79 5.80 6.74
CA LEU A 250 -19.90 6.73 6.59
C LEU A 250 -19.59 7.84 5.58
N SER A 251 -18.41 8.44 5.65
CA SER A 251 -17.95 9.46 4.71
C SER A 251 -17.89 8.93 3.28
N SER A 252 -17.39 7.71 3.09
CA SER A 252 -17.42 7.04 1.78
C SER A 252 -18.86 6.85 1.27
N GLY A 253 -19.76 6.37 2.13
CA GLY A 253 -21.18 6.24 1.81
C GLY A 253 -21.82 7.56 1.37
N LEU A 254 -21.59 8.64 2.13
CA LEU A 254 -22.13 9.96 1.80
C LEU A 254 -21.63 10.49 0.45
N LEU A 255 -20.37 10.23 0.11
CA LEU A 255 -19.81 10.57 -1.19
C LEU A 255 -20.43 9.75 -2.33
N PHE A 256 -20.71 8.46 -2.13
CA PHE A 256 -21.46 7.66 -3.09
C PHE A 256 -22.88 8.20 -3.32
N ARG A 257 -23.56 8.65 -2.25
CA ARG A 257 -24.88 9.31 -2.37
C ARG A 257 -24.79 10.59 -3.21
N ASN A 258 -23.77 11.41 -2.98
CA ASN A 258 -23.56 12.64 -3.75
C ASN A 258 -23.30 12.33 -5.23
N ALA A 259 -22.54 11.28 -5.53
CA ALA A 259 -22.28 10.86 -6.90
C ALA A 259 -23.55 10.51 -7.69
N VAL A 260 -24.54 9.88 -7.04
CA VAL A 260 -25.87 9.61 -7.64
C VAL A 260 -26.61 10.90 -7.98
N SER A 261 -26.57 11.89 -7.08
CA SER A 261 -27.30 13.15 -7.27
C SER A 261 -26.76 14.01 -8.41
N VAL A 262 -25.46 13.88 -8.71
CA VAL A 262 -24.83 14.58 -9.84
C VAL A 262 -25.24 13.92 -11.16
N GLU A 263 -25.27 12.59 -11.22
CA GLU A 263 -25.68 11.83 -12.42
C GLU A 263 -27.15 12.09 -12.79
N SER A 264 -28.03 12.39 -11.82
CA SER A 264 -29.43 12.74 -12.10
C SER A 264 -29.65 14.19 -12.61
N ARG A 265 -28.61 15.01 -12.63
CA ARG A 265 -28.68 16.44 -13.04
C ARG A 265 -28.08 16.71 -14.42
N GLU A 266 -27.40 15.72 -15.00
CA GLU A 266 -26.93 15.70 -16.39
C GLU A 266 -27.94 15.00 -17.31
#